data_AF-A0A9P6X5G5-F1
#
_entry.id   AF-A0A9P6X5G5-F1
#
_cell.length_a   1.000
_cell.length_b   1.000
_cell.length_c   1.000
_cell.angle_alpha   90.00
_cell.angle_beta   90.00
_cell.angle_gamma   90.00
#
_symmetry.space_group_name_H-M   'P 1'
#
loop_
_entity.id
_entity.type
_entity.pdbx_description
1 polymer ?
#
loop_
_entity_poly.entity_id
_entity_poly.type
_entity_poly.pdbx_seq_one_letter_code
_entity_poly.pdbx_strand_id
1 'polypeptide(L)'
;MSTMNVLSSIGVNPSRFSKLLCSRFYAQIARPQMEYGIAITYLNHTQLKTLEEAQNKCIRKIYGTSRKTSTKVILHLATMKERVAILQAQFLFRSLSLPEDTLLYLLIPHIQYTRGH
;
A
#
# COMPACT_ATOMS: atom_id res chain seq x y z
N MET A 1 18.75 -2.00 -2.04
CA MET A 1 18.52 -2.91 -0.88
C MET A 1 17.03 -2.82 -0.53
N SER A 2 16.25 -3.91 -0.61
CA SER A 2 14.80 -3.82 -0.34
C SER A 2 14.54 -3.59 1.15
N THR A 3 13.60 -2.71 1.52
CA THR A 3 13.28 -2.34 2.92
C THR A 3 13.05 -3.54 3.82
N MET A 4 12.42 -4.61 3.32
CA MET A 4 12.24 -5.85 4.07
C MET A 4 13.53 -6.63 4.34
N ASN A 5 14.58 -6.44 3.55
CA ASN A 5 15.90 -7.02 3.84
C ASN A 5 16.57 -6.29 5.00
N VAL A 6 16.45 -4.96 5.05
CA VAL A 6 16.92 -4.14 6.17
C VAL A 6 16.12 -4.48 7.45
N LEU A 7 14.80 -4.57 7.34
CA LEU A 7 13.94 -4.95 8.47
C LEU A 7 14.33 -6.35 9.01
N SER A 8 14.61 -7.31 8.14
CA SER A 8 15.06 -8.63 8.60
C SER A 8 16.47 -8.63 9.20
N SER A 9 17.39 -7.77 8.76
CA SER A 9 18.72 -7.67 9.35
C SER A 9 18.69 -7.08 10.76
N ILE A 10 17.73 -6.20 11.07
CA ILE A 10 17.51 -5.67 12.43
C ILE A 10 16.65 -6.59 13.32
N GLY A 11 16.28 -7.78 12.82
CA GLY A 11 15.55 -8.78 13.60
C GLY A 11 14.05 -8.87 13.35
N VAL A 12 13.47 -8.10 12.40
CA VAL A 12 12.07 -8.26 11.95
C VAL A 12 11.94 -9.53 11.13
N ASN A 13 11.92 -10.64 11.87
CA ASN A 13 11.79 -12.01 11.43
C ASN A 13 10.99 -12.80 12.50
N PRO A 14 10.40 -13.94 12.14
CA PRO A 14 9.56 -14.71 13.06
C PRO A 14 10.31 -15.33 14.23
N SER A 15 11.66 -15.36 14.20
CA SER A 15 12.48 -15.99 15.24
C SER A 15 12.94 -15.02 16.33
N ARG A 16 12.98 -13.70 16.08
CA ARG A 16 13.50 -12.70 17.01
C ARG A 16 12.45 -11.73 17.55
N PHE A 17 11.43 -11.40 16.76
CA PHE A 17 10.33 -10.55 17.22
C PHE A 17 9.00 -11.30 17.17
N SER A 18 8.06 -10.87 18.02
CA SER A 18 6.69 -11.40 17.98
C SER A 18 6.04 -11.09 16.62
N LYS A 19 5.20 -12.00 16.14
CA LYS A 19 4.46 -11.83 14.87
C LYS A 19 3.66 -10.52 14.86
N LEU A 20 3.12 -10.12 16.01
CA LEU A 20 2.40 -8.86 16.20
C LEU A 20 3.31 -7.64 15.98
N LEU A 21 4.53 -7.66 16.51
CA LEU A 21 5.45 -6.54 16.33
C LEU A 21 5.94 -6.46 14.88
N CYS A 22 6.24 -7.60 14.26
CA CYS A 22 6.63 -7.64 12.85
C CYS A 22 5.52 -7.16 11.91
N SER A 23 4.24 -7.47 12.22
CA SER A 23 3.11 -6.97 11.42
C SER A 23 2.91 -5.45 11.56
N ARG A 24 3.18 -4.88 12.74
CA ARG A 24 3.20 -3.42 12.95
C ARG A 24 4.30 -2.74 12.16
N PHE A 25 5.53 -3.26 12.20
CA PHE A 25 6.63 -2.74 11.38
C PHE A 25 6.32 -2.79 9.89
N TYR A 26 5.70 -3.87 9.42
CA TYR A 26 5.23 -3.95 8.04
C TYR A 26 4.20 -2.86 7.72
N ALA A 27 3.19 -2.68 8.56
CA ALA A 27 2.12 -1.70 8.34
C ALA A 27 2.64 -0.25 8.37
N GLN A 28 3.67 0.05 9.16
CA GLN A 28 4.19 1.40 9.36
C GLN A 28 5.35 1.77 8.41
N ILE A 29 6.12 0.79 7.91
CA ILE A 29 7.36 1.07 7.15
C ILE A 29 7.26 0.54 5.73
N ALA A 30 7.01 -0.77 5.55
CA ALA A 30 7.03 -1.39 4.23
C ALA A 30 5.77 -1.11 3.43
N ARG A 31 4.60 -1.12 4.09
CA ARG A 31 3.30 -0.89 3.45
C ARG A 31 3.17 0.50 2.84
N PRO A 32 3.52 1.61 3.51
CA PRO A 32 3.40 2.94 2.92
C PRO A 32 4.23 3.11 1.64
N GLN A 33 5.36 2.41 1.52
CA GLN A 33 6.19 2.43 0.30
C GLN A 33 5.49 1.81 -0.90
N MET A 34 4.68 0.75 -0.67
CA MET A 34 3.88 0.15 -1.73
C MET A 34 2.63 0.98 -2.03
N GLU A 35 2.03 1.61 -1.03
CA GLU A 35 0.81 2.42 -1.16
C GLU A 35 1.07 3.82 -1.73
N TYR A 36 2.31 4.30 -1.69
CA TYR A 36 2.69 5.62 -2.17
C TYR A 36 2.28 5.80 -3.63
N GLY A 37 1.53 6.88 -3.90
CA GLY A 37 1.09 7.23 -5.25
C GLY A 37 -0.04 6.36 -5.82
N ILE A 38 -0.40 5.24 -5.19
CA ILE A 38 -1.48 4.36 -5.68
C ILE A 38 -2.84 5.07 -5.67
N ALA A 39 -3.07 5.95 -4.70
CA ALA A 39 -4.33 6.70 -4.58
C ALA A 39 -4.62 7.63 -5.77
N ILE A 40 -3.58 8.06 -6.50
CA ILE A 40 -3.68 9.01 -7.62
C ILE A 40 -3.29 8.40 -8.97
N THR A 41 -2.81 7.16 -8.98
CA THR A 41 -2.30 6.49 -10.19
C THR A 41 -3.27 5.43 -10.67
N TYR A 42 -3.46 5.34 -11.98
CA TYR A 42 -4.12 4.20 -12.60
C TYR A 42 -3.12 3.04 -12.75
N LEU A 43 -3.42 1.90 -12.13
CA LEU A 43 -2.59 0.70 -12.21
C LEU A 43 -3.20 -0.30 -13.18
N ASN A 44 -2.37 -0.81 -14.09
CA ASN A 44 -2.76 -1.91 -14.95
C ASN A 44 -2.68 -3.26 -14.19
N HIS A 45 -3.21 -4.31 -14.81
CA HIS A 45 -3.25 -5.65 -14.20
C HIS A 45 -1.86 -6.20 -13.86
N THR A 46 -0.84 -5.95 -14.68
CA THR A 46 0.52 -6.47 -14.46
C THR A 46 1.21 -5.78 -13.29
N GLN A 47 1.04 -4.46 -13.15
CA GLN A 47 1.52 -3.69 -12.00
C GLN A 47 0.83 -4.13 -10.71
N LEU A 48 -0.49 -4.33 -10.76
CA LEU A 48 -1.27 -4.81 -9.62
C LEU A 48 -0.79 -6.20 -9.15
N LYS A 49 -0.55 -7.11 -10.09
CA LYS A 49 0.00 -8.44 -9.80
C LYS A 49 1.39 -8.36 -9.16
N THR A 50 2.25 -7.48 -9.68
CA THR A 50 3.60 -7.27 -9.13
C THR A 50 3.56 -6.75 -7.69
N LEU A 51 2.65 -5.82 -7.40
CA LEU A 51 2.44 -5.31 -6.04
C LEU A 51 1.89 -6.39 -5.10
N GLU A 52 0.95 -7.21 -5.57
CA GLU A 52 0.40 -8.33 -4.80
C GLU A 52 1.50 -9.35 -4.46
N GLU A 53 2.36 -9.68 -5.42
CA GLU A 53 3.52 -10.55 -5.19
C GLU A 53 4.52 -9.94 -4.19
N ALA A 54 4.78 -8.64 -4.27
CA ALA A 54 5.64 -7.93 -3.34
C ALA A 54 5.08 -7.97 -1.91
N GLN A 55 3.79 -7.65 -1.74
CA GLN A 55 3.09 -7.77 -0.45
C GLN A 55 3.18 -9.20 0.10
N ASN A 56 2.89 -10.20 -0.72
CA ASN A 56 2.91 -11.59 -0.31
C ASN A 56 4.30 -12.07 0.11
N LYS A 57 5.34 -11.60 -0.58
CA LYS A 57 6.74 -11.85 -0.21
C LYS A 57 7.08 -11.24 1.16
N CYS A 58 6.61 -10.02 1.44
CA CYS A 58 6.81 -9.36 2.74
C CYS A 58 6.13 -10.14 3.88
N ILE A 59 4.85 -10.49 3.71
CA ILE A 59 4.07 -11.23 4.72
C ILE A 59 4.71 -12.60 5.00
N ARG A 60 5.06 -13.35 3.95
CA ARG A 60 5.70 -14.66 4.12
C ARG A 60 7.03 -14.56 4.87
N LYS A 61 7.81 -13.50 4.63
CA LYS A 61 9.07 -13.26 5.34
C LYS A 61 8.85 -13.00 6.83
N ILE A 62 7.77 -12.30 7.19
CA ILE A 62 7.41 -12.00 8.58
C ILE A 62 6.94 -13.25 9.33
N TYR A 63 6.13 -14.09 8.69
CA TYR A 63 5.54 -15.26 9.33
C TYR A 63 6.35 -16.55 9.15
N GLY A 64 7.40 -16.53 8.33
CA GLY A 64 8.22 -17.71 8.03
C GLY A 64 7.46 -18.78 7.26
N THR A 65 6.39 -18.41 6.57
CA THR A 65 5.48 -19.36 5.92
C THR A 65 5.94 -19.75 4.52
N SER A 66 5.60 -20.97 4.11
CA SER A 66 5.89 -21.50 2.77
C SER A 66 5.21 -20.70 1.65
N ARG A 67 5.72 -20.83 0.41
CA ARG A 67 5.15 -20.19 -0.79
C ARG A 67 3.72 -20.63 -1.10
N LYS A 68 3.27 -21.77 -0.55
CA LYS A 68 1.91 -22.31 -0.75
C LYS A 68 0.88 -21.72 0.22
N THR A 69 1.31 -21.03 1.27
CA THR A 69 0.40 -20.51 2.30
C THR A 69 -0.32 -19.26 1.81
N SER A 70 -1.64 -19.23 2.00
CA SER A 70 -2.49 -18.07 1.67
C SER A 70 -2.20 -16.92 2.62
N THR A 71 -1.72 -15.81 2.09
CA THR A 71 -1.45 -14.57 2.83
C THR A 71 -2.72 -13.80 3.18
N LYS A 72 -3.83 -14.05 2.45
CA LYS A 72 -5.14 -13.42 2.72
C LYS A 72 -5.67 -13.77 4.13
N VAL A 73 -5.51 -15.04 4.53
CA VAL A 73 -6.02 -15.56 5.82
C VAL A 73 -5.14 -15.15 7.00
N ILE A 74 -3.84 -14.92 6.78
CA ILE A 74 -2.86 -14.70 7.85
C ILE A 74 -3.02 -13.34 8.55
N LEU A 75 -3.59 -12.33 7.88
CA LEU A 75 -3.55 -10.95 8.36
C LEU A 75 -4.87 -10.17 8.22
N HIS A 76 -5.97 -10.80 7.77
CA HIS A 76 -7.17 -10.07 7.33
C HIS A 76 -6.82 -8.89 6.41
N LEU A 77 -5.82 -9.10 5.55
CA LEU A 77 -5.29 -8.03 4.73
C LEU A 77 -6.12 -7.90 3.46
N ALA A 78 -6.58 -6.69 3.17
CA ALA A 78 -7.12 -6.37 1.86
C ALA A 78 -6.13 -6.80 0.77
N THR A 79 -6.65 -7.36 -0.32
CA THR A 79 -5.87 -7.57 -1.55
C THR A 79 -5.36 -6.23 -2.08
N MET A 80 -4.33 -6.23 -2.94
CA MET A 80 -3.88 -5.00 -3.58
C MET A 80 -5.00 -4.35 -4.39
N LYS A 81 -5.90 -5.16 -5.00
CA LYS A 81 -7.08 -4.64 -5.70
C LYS A 81 -8.02 -3.86 -4.78
N GLU A 82 -8.40 -4.46 -3.67
CA GLU A 82 -9.26 -3.81 -2.66
C GLU A 82 -8.57 -2.59 -2.05
N ARG A 83 -7.27 -2.69 -1.80
CA ARG A 83 -6.46 -1.60 -1.25
C ARG A 83 -6.40 -0.39 -2.19
N VAL A 84 -6.22 -0.61 -3.49
CA VAL A 84 -6.30 0.47 -4.49
C VAL A 84 -7.64 1.16 -4.41
N ALA A 85 -8.75 0.40 -4.40
CA ALA A 85 -10.09 0.97 -4.32
C ALA A 85 -10.31 1.77 -3.03
N ILE A 86 -9.86 1.24 -1.88
CA ILE A 86 -9.95 1.94 -0.59
C ILE A 86 -9.15 3.25 -0.61
N LEU A 87 -7.91 3.23 -1.09
CA LEU A 87 -7.04 4.41 -1.12
C LEU A 87 -7.57 5.48 -2.08
N GLN A 88 -8.06 5.08 -3.25
CA GLN A 88 -8.68 6.00 -4.20
C GLN A 88 -9.97 6.61 -3.64
N ALA A 89 -10.84 5.81 -3.01
CA ALA A 89 -12.04 6.30 -2.36
C ALA A 89 -11.72 7.27 -1.21
N GLN A 90 -10.72 6.96 -0.38
CA GLN A 90 -10.25 7.85 0.68
C GLN A 90 -9.70 9.17 0.13
N PHE A 91 -8.92 9.11 -0.95
CA PHE A 91 -8.40 10.31 -1.60
C PHE A 91 -9.51 11.18 -2.17
N LEU A 92 -10.48 10.57 -2.86
CA LEU A 92 -11.66 11.28 -3.38
C LEU A 92 -12.46 11.94 -2.26
N PHE A 93 -12.75 11.20 -1.17
CA PHE A 93 -13.48 11.76 -0.04
C PHE A 93 -12.75 12.94 0.61
N ARG A 94 -11.42 12.82 0.76
CA ARG A 94 -10.59 13.94 1.25
C ARG A 94 -10.61 15.13 0.30
N SER A 95 -10.64 14.89 -1.02
CA SER A 95 -10.68 15.99 -2.00
C SER A 95 -11.94 16.86 -1.90
N LEU A 96 -13.04 16.33 -1.34
CA LEU A 96 -14.29 17.07 -1.12
C LEU A 96 -14.21 18.04 0.07
N SER A 97 -13.22 17.89 0.95
CA SER A 97 -13.05 18.68 2.18
C SER A 97 -11.68 19.34 2.24
N LEU A 98 -11.08 19.59 1.07
CA LEU A 98 -9.77 20.23 0.99
C LEU A 98 -9.85 21.71 1.36
N PRO A 99 -8.88 22.20 2.15
CA PRO A 99 -8.65 23.63 2.30
C PRO A 99 -8.40 24.33 0.96
N GLU A 100 -8.82 25.59 0.86
CA GLU A 100 -8.77 26.41 -0.36
C GLU A 100 -7.33 26.70 -0.82
N ASP A 101 -6.38 26.66 0.09
CA ASP A 101 -4.95 26.87 -0.14
C ASP A 101 -4.22 25.61 -0.63
N THR A 102 -4.90 24.46 -0.74
CA THR A 102 -4.26 23.25 -1.27
C THR A 102 -4.05 23.35 -2.78
N LEU A 103 -2.90 22.84 -3.25
CA LEU A 103 -2.55 22.82 -4.67
C LEU A 103 -3.66 22.19 -5.53
N LEU A 104 -4.30 21.11 -5.05
CA LEU A 104 -5.37 20.46 -5.79
C LEU A 104 -6.59 21.37 -5.92
N TYR A 105 -7.00 22.08 -4.86
CA TYR A 105 -8.12 23.02 -4.89
C TYR A 105 -7.88 24.14 -5.91
N LEU A 106 -6.68 24.72 -5.91
CA LEU A 106 -6.27 25.76 -6.86
C LEU A 106 -6.25 25.28 -8.33
N LEU A 107 -6.00 23.99 -8.56
CA LEU A 107 -5.93 23.40 -9.90
C LEU A 107 -7.29 22.91 -10.44
N ILE A 108 -8.30 22.68 -9.59
CA ILE A 108 -9.62 22.17 -10.01
C ILE A 108 -10.24 22.99 -11.15
N PRO A 109 -10.27 24.34 -11.11
CA PRO A 109 -10.86 25.14 -12.19
C PRO A 109 -10.20 24.88 -13.56
N HIS A 110 -8.87 24.72 -13.57
CA HIS A 110 -8.11 24.46 -14.78
C HIS A 110 -8.33 23.04 -15.32
N ILE A 111 -8.45 22.04 -14.44
CA ILE A 111 -8.74 20.65 -14.82
C ILE A 111 -10.15 20.53 -15.41
N GLN A 112 -11.14 21.20 -14.82
CA GLN A 112 -12.52 21.17 -15.31
C GLN A 112 -12.66 21.86 -16.66
N TYR A 113 -11.93 22.95 -16.89
CA TYR A 113 -11.93 23.65 -18.19
C TYR A 113 -11.45 22.76 -19.34
N THR A 114 -10.44 21.91 -19.12
CA THR A 114 -9.91 21.01 -20.16
C THR A 114 -10.86 19.90 -20.62
N ARG A 115 -11.94 19.63 -19.88
CA ARG A 115 -12.96 18.63 -20.24
C ARG A 115 -14.12 19.20 -21.08
N GLY A 116 -14.14 20.51 -21.31
CA GLY A 116 -15.21 21.22 -22.02
C GLY A 116 -14.97 21.47 -23.51
N HIS A 117 -13.91 20.91 -24.11
CA HIS A 117 -13.58 21.01 -25.53
C HIS A 117 -13.60 19.64 -26.21
#